data_AF-A0A2T2RDU5-F1
#
_entry.id   AF-A0A2T2RDU5-F1
#
_cell.length_a   1.000
_cell.length_b   1.000
_cell.length_c   1.000
_cell.angle_alpha   90.00
_cell.angle_beta   90.00
_cell.angle_gamma   90.00
#
_symmetry.space_group_name_H-M   'P 1'
#
loop_
_entity.id
_entity.type
_entity.pdbx_description
1 polymer ?
#
loop_
_entity_poly.entity_id
_entity_poly.type
_entity_poly.pdbx_seq_one_letter_code
_entity_poly.pdbx_strand_id
1 'polypeptide(L)'
;MQFVRSGLRYVGMVSAGYLKARVRGQMIQQVFRQIMLLSFACASSYKVGDLTEYVQNAQRAVNIELEQWNQLLVNSFVIVAYMVVLISISPLLSVVAIILGAGLVAVQRYLIPRIKSISREVTQATVAITKQIVENIQGLRLVHSFGKQRQSIGQVHQLTAELVPLMQKQERFTKVTEPLNQFLTIFTVGGLLILGFIVLRNEQALLIPALFTFIMPLNRLSSKLGNLAGILNTLANNSGRMDRLNEILTPEDKEWAKFGGYQVFAGLKDKIQFEQVTLRYRGSQAPALKDINFAMPKGTVTALVGGSGAGKSSIADLLTGLY
;
A
#
# COMPACT_ATOMS: atom_id res chain seq x y z
N MET A 1 -6.78 -1.20 -38.58
CA MET A 1 -6.38 -1.98 -37.38
C MET A 1 -5.73 -1.14 -36.28
N GLN A 2 -4.63 -0.41 -36.53
CA GLN A 2 -3.95 0.35 -35.45
C GLN A 2 -4.79 1.47 -34.85
N PHE A 3 -5.53 2.23 -35.65
CA PHE A 3 -6.44 3.28 -35.15
C PHE A 3 -7.53 2.73 -34.22
N VAL A 4 -8.16 1.60 -34.59
CA VAL A 4 -9.17 0.93 -33.74
C VAL A 4 -8.55 0.47 -32.43
N ARG A 5 -7.36 -0.13 -32.46
CA ARG A 5 -6.62 -0.53 -31.25
C ARG A 5 -6.31 0.66 -30.36
N SER A 6 -5.85 1.78 -30.93
CA SER A 6 -5.55 3.00 -30.18
C SER A 6 -6.81 3.62 -29.57
N GLY A 7 -7.93 3.63 -30.31
CA GLY A 7 -9.23 4.08 -29.80
C GLY A 7 -9.74 3.23 -28.64
N LEU A 8 -9.73 1.90 -28.79
CA LEU A 8 -10.10 0.97 -27.72
C LEU A 8 -9.20 1.11 -26.49
N ARG A 9 -7.89 1.30 -26.70
CA ARG A 9 -6.94 1.55 -25.61
C ARG A 9 -7.24 2.85 -24.89
N TYR A 10 -7.56 3.92 -25.61
CA TYR A 10 -7.93 5.21 -25.04
C TYR A 10 -9.21 5.07 -24.20
N VAL A 11 -10.26 4.46 -24.74
CA VAL A 11 -11.51 4.20 -24.01
C VAL A 11 -11.23 3.40 -22.74
N GLY A 12 -10.46 2.30 -22.84
CA GLY A 12 -10.08 1.50 -21.68
C GLY A 12 -9.30 2.29 -20.62
N MET A 13 -8.35 3.14 -21.03
CA MET A 13 -7.59 4.00 -20.12
C MET A 13 -8.47 5.04 -19.42
N VAL A 14 -9.39 5.67 -20.16
CA VAL A 14 -10.31 6.67 -19.64
C VAL A 14 -11.32 6.03 -18.67
N SER A 15 -11.94 4.91 -19.05
CA SER A 15 -12.86 4.16 -18.19
C SER A 15 -12.18 3.68 -16.90
N ALA A 16 -10.96 3.12 -17.01
CA ALA A 16 -10.17 2.74 -15.84
C ALA A 16 -9.80 3.97 -14.99
N GLY A 17 -9.51 5.11 -15.62
CA GLY A 17 -9.28 6.39 -14.96
C GLY A 17 -10.47 6.86 -14.13
N TYR A 18 -11.68 6.83 -14.71
CA TYR A 18 -12.91 7.20 -14.00
C TYR A 18 -13.21 6.26 -12.83
N LEU A 19 -13.06 4.95 -13.02
CA LEU A 19 -13.24 3.98 -11.95
C LEU A 19 -12.25 4.24 -10.80
N LYS A 20 -10.96 4.42 -11.12
CA LYS A 20 -9.92 4.74 -10.13
C LYS A 20 -10.25 6.01 -9.37
N ALA A 21 -10.67 7.07 -10.05
CA ALA A 21 -11.06 8.33 -9.41
C ALA A 21 -12.25 8.16 -8.45
N ARG A 22 -13.28 7.40 -8.87
CA ARG A 22 -14.49 7.15 -8.06
C ARG A 22 -14.17 6.31 -6.82
N VAL A 23 -13.46 5.20 -6.98
CA VAL A 23 -13.10 4.33 -5.85
C VAL A 23 -12.17 5.07 -4.88
N ARG A 24 -11.22 5.87 -5.39
CA ARG A 24 -10.37 6.73 -4.55
C ARG A 24 -11.21 7.72 -3.74
N GLY A 25 -12.17 8.39 -4.36
CA GLY A 25 -13.08 9.31 -3.67
C GLY A 25 -13.86 8.64 -2.55
N GLN A 26 -14.45 7.47 -2.84
CA GLN A 26 -15.19 6.67 -1.86
C GLN A 26 -14.29 6.21 -0.70
N MET A 27 -13.07 5.77 -0.98
CA MET A 27 -12.14 5.33 0.05
C MET A 27 -11.70 6.47 0.99
N ILE A 28 -11.49 7.68 0.46
CA ILE A 28 -11.22 8.87 1.30
C ILE A 28 -12.41 9.12 2.23
N GLN A 29 -13.62 9.13 1.68
CA GLN A 29 -14.84 9.35 2.45
C GLN A 29 -15.06 8.27 3.51
N GLN A 30 -14.78 7.01 3.16
CA GLN A 30 -14.94 5.88 4.06
C GLN A 30 -13.93 5.92 5.21
N VAL A 31 -12.65 6.14 4.92
CA VAL A 31 -11.62 6.28 5.97
C VAL A 31 -11.90 7.48 6.86
N PHE A 32 -12.26 8.63 6.27
CA PHE A 32 -12.62 9.83 7.03
C PHE A 32 -13.85 9.57 7.92
N ARG A 33 -14.91 8.97 7.37
CA ARG A 33 -16.09 8.57 8.13
C ARG A 33 -15.69 7.66 9.28
N GLN A 34 -14.81 6.69 9.03
CA GLN A 34 -14.43 5.73 10.06
C GLN A 34 -13.64 6.37 11.19
N ILE A 35 -12.72 7.28 10.89
CA ILE A 35 -12.03 8.10 11.89
C ILE A 35 -13.02 8.92 12.72
N MET A 36 -14.01 9.56 12.08
CA MET A 36 -15.02 10.36 12.76
C MET A 36 -16.03 9.53 13.58
N LEU A 37 -16.20 8.25 13.26
CA LEU A 37 -17.05 7.33 14.01
C LEU A 37 -16.33 6.72 15.22
N LEU A 38 -15.01 6.88 15.37
CA LEU A 38 -14.29 6.43 16.57
C LEU A 38 -14.74 7.22 17.80
N SER A 39 -14.77 6.57 18.97
CA SER A 39 -14.92 7.27 20.24
C SER A 39 -13.75 8.23 20.42
N PHE A 40 -13.95 9.32 21.17
CA PHE A 40 -12.86 10.25 21.43
C PHE A 40 -11.69 9.57 22.16
N ALA A 41 -11.97 8.66 23.10
CA ALA A 41 -10.97 7.84 23.78
C ALA A 41 -10.11 6.99 22.83
N CYS A 42 -10.72 6.45 21.77
CA CYS A 42 -9.99 5.71 20.75
C CYS A 42 -9.22 6.66 19.81
N ALA A 43 -9.88 7.71 19.31
CA ALA A 43 -9.29 8.66 18.38
C ALA A 43 -8.09 9.43 18.99
N SER A 44 -8.16 9.80 20.27
CA SER A 44 -7.11 10.54 20.97
C SER A 44 -5.83 9.72 21.21
N SER A 45 -5.92 8.39 21.11
CA SER A 45 -4.75 7.50 21.18
C SER A 45 -3.88 7.56 19.92
N TYR A 46 -4.44 7.97 18.78
CA TYR A 46 -3.72 8.16 17.54
C TYR A 46 -3.12 9.57 17.46
N LYS A 47 -1.88 9.68 16.95
CA LYS A 47 -1.33 11.00 16.63
C LYS A 47 -2.06 11.58 15.44
N VAL A 48 -2.26 12.90 15.42
CA VAL A 48 -2.88 13.61 14.29
C VAL A 48 -2.14 13.31 12.98
N GLY A 49 -0.81 13.26 13.03
CA GLY A 49 0.03 12.86 11.89
C GLY A 49 -0.33 11.47 11.34
N ASP A 50 -0.51 10.49 12.22
CA ASP A 50 -0.85 9.11 11.82
C ASP A 50 -2.24 9.07 11.17
N LEU A 51 -3.23 9.78 11.72
CA LEU A 51 -4.58 9.90 11.11
C LEU A 51 -4.53 10.52 9.71
N THR A 52 -3.73 11.57 9.52
CA THR A 52 -3.54 12.16 8.19
C THR A 52 -2.82 11.20 7.22
N GLU A 53 -1.85 10.43 7.72
CA GLU A 53 -1.16 9.41 6.96
C GLU A 53 -2.11 8.29 6.51
N TYR A 54 -3.04 7.83 7.37
CA TYR A 54 -4.04 6.82 6.99
C TYR A 54 -4.87 7.26 5.78
N VAL A 55 -5.33 8.52 5.74
CA VAL A 55 -6.09 9.07 4.61
C VAL A 55 -5.24 9.13 3.34
N GLN A 56 -3.99 9.60 3.44
CA GLN A 56 -3.10 9.70 2.28
C GLN A 56 -2.68 8.31 1.77
N ASN A 57 -2.38 7.38 2.68
CA ASN A 57 -1.99 6.02 2.38
C ASN A 57 -3.14 5.25 1.71
N ALA A 58 -4.38 5.42 2.17
CA ALA A 58 -5.57 4.80 1.57
C ALA A 58 -5.66 5.09 0.06
N GLN A 59 -5.45 6.36 -0.32
CA GLN A 59 -5.47 6.77 -1.71
C GLN A 59 -4.37 6.07 -2.53
N ARG A 60 -3.15 6.00 -1.99
CA ARG A 60 -2.01 5.39 -2.70
C ARG A 60 -2.16 3.88 -2.81
N ALA A 61 -2.55 3.21 -1.73
CA ALA A 61 -2.72 1.77 -1.66
C ALA A 61 -3.73 1.27 -2.70
N VAL A 62 -4.91 1.90 -2.74
CA VAL A 62 -6.00 1.53 -3.65
C VAL A 62 -5.66 1.86 -5.10
N ASN A 63 -5.01 2.99 -5.37
CA ASN A 63 -4.57 3.33 -6.73
C ASN A 63 -3.58 2.31 -7.29
N ILE A 64 -2.62 1.86 -6.47
CA ILE A 64 -1.64 0.85 -6.88
C ILE A 64 -2.34 -0.48 -7.12
N GLU A 65 -3.19 -0.95 -6.20
CA GLU A 65 -3.97 -2.19 -6.40
C GLU A 65 -4.76 -2.14 -7.72
N LEU A 66 -5.60 -1.13 -7.91
CA LEU A 66 -6.46 -1.04 -9.10
C LEU A 66 -5.66 -0.99 -10.40
N GLU A 67 -4.54 -0.25 -10.43
CA GLU A 67 -3.67 -0.18 -11.60
C GLU A 67 -3.05 -1.55 -11.90
N GLN A 68 -2.51 -2.22 -10.88
CA GLN A 68 -1.84 -3.51 -11.05
C GLN A 68 -2.81 -4.62 -11.43
N TRP A 69 -4.01 -4.68 -10.83
CA TRP A 69 -5.06 -5.63 -11.23
C TRP A 69 -5.56 -5.40 -12.65
N ASN A 70 -5.77 -4.14 -13.04
CA ASN A 70 -6.14 -3.82 -14.41
C ASN A 70 -5.06 -4.26 -15.41
N GLN A 71 -3.78 -4.00 -15.11
CA GLN A 71 -2.66 -4.47 -15.93
C GLN A 71 -2.57 -5.99 -15.96
N LEU A 72 -2.82 -6.67 -14.85
CA LEU A 72 -2.83 -8.14 -14.76
C LEU A 72 -3.92 -8.72 -15.65
N LEU A 73 -5.14 -8.19 -15.60
CA LEU A 73 -6.26 -8.61 -16.46
C LEU A 73 -5.91 -8.43 -17.94
N VAL A 74 -5.49 -7.22 -18.34
CA VAL A 74 -5.12 -6.93 -19.73
C VAL A 74 -3.97 -7.82 -20.21
N ASN A 75 -2.92 -7.99 -19.40
CA ASN A 75 -1.80 -8.85 -19.76
C ASN A 75 -2.21 -10.32 -19.85
N SER A 76 -3.10 -10.80 -18.98
CA SER A 76 -3.60 -12.17 -19.02
C SER A 76 -4.38 -12.45 -20.30
N PHE A 77 -5.31 -11.56 -20.70
CA PHE A 77 -6.02 -11.68 -21.97
C PHE A 77 -5.08 -11.67 -23.18
N VAL A 78 -4.08 -10.79 -23.16
CA VAL A 78 -3.09 -10.69 -24.24
C VAL A 78 -2.21 -11.94 -24.31
N ILE A 79 -1.82 -12.51 -23.17
CA ILE A 79 -1.05 -13.77 -23.10
C ILE A 79 -1.87 -14.91 -23.70
N VAL A 80 -3.13 -15.06 -23.30
CA VAL A 80 -4.03 -16.10 -23.85
C VAL A 80 -4.21 -15.91 -25.36
N ALA A 81 -4.46 -14.69 -25.82
CA ALA A 81 -4.60 -14.40 -27.25
C ALA A 81 -3.34 -14.78 -28.05
N TYR A 82 -2.14 -14.43 -27.56
CA TYR A 82 -0.90 -14.83 -28.23
C TYR A 82 -0.67 -16.33 -28.17
N MET A 83 -1.04 -17.00 -27.07
CA MET A 83 -0.93 -18.46 -26.97
C MET A 83 -1.82 -19.16 -28.00
N VAL A 84 -3.07 -18.71 -28.17
CA VAL A 84 -3.98 -19.23 -29.20
C VAL A 84 -3.40 -19.03 -30.61
N VAL A 85 -2.89 -17.82 -30.90
CA VAL A 85 -2.27 -17.54 -32.21
C VAL A 85 -1.07 -18.44 -32.48
N LEU A 86 -0.18 -18.63 -31.49
CA LEU A 86 0.98 -19.51 -31.64
C LEU A 86 0.57 -20.97 -31.90
N ILE A 87 -0.41 -21.47 -31.15
CA ILE A 87 -0.93 -22.84 -31.30
C ILE A 87 -1.56 -23.05 -32.68
N SER A 88 -2.31 -22.07 -33.18
CA SER A 88 -2.93 -22.13 -34.50
C SER A 88 -1.92 -22.08 -35.66
N ILE A 89 -0.76 -21.43 -35.48
CA ILE A 89 0.29 -21.39 -36.50
C ILE A 89 1.04 -22.73 -36.55
N SER A 90 1.50 -23.24 -35.41
CA SER A 90 2.17 -24.52 -35.33
C SER A 90 2.12 -25.10 -33.92
N PRO A 91 1.45 -26.27 -33.72
CA PRO A 91 1.43 -26.95 -32.42
C PRO A 91 2.82 -27.32 -31.92
N LEU A 92 3.73 -27.74 -32.82
CA LEU A 92 5.09 -28.15 -32.47
C LEU A 92 5.91 -26.98 -31.91
N LEU A 93 5.87 -25.82 -32.58
CA LEU A 93 6.59 -24.62 -32.13
C LEU A 93 5.98 -24.04 -30.84
N SER A 94 4.69 -24.27 -30.62
CA SER A 94 4.00 -23.85 -29.40
C SER A 94 4.46 -24.62 -28.16
N VAL A 95 4.76 -25.91 -28.29
CA VAL A 95 5.36 -26.70 -27.21
C VAL A 95 6.71 -26.12 -26.79
N VAL A 96 7.53 -25.71 -27.75
CA VAL A 96 8.82 -25.07 -27.50
C VAL A 96 8.64 -23.73 -26.76
N ALA A 97 7.68 -22.92 -27.21
CA ALA A 97 7.34 -21.66 -26.54
C ALA A 97 6.82 -21.86 -25.10
N ILE A 98 6.02 -22.90 -24.86
CA ILE A 98 5.51 -23.27 -23.52
C ILE A 98 6.66 -23.71 -22.61
N ILE A 99 7.55 -24.58 -23.08
CA ILE A 99 8.72 -25.04 -22.32
C ILE A 99 9.60 -23.85 -21.90
N LEU A 100 9.82 -22.91 -22.82
CA LEU A 100 10.65 -21.73 -22.56
C LEU A 100 9.95 -20.71 -21.64
N GLY A 101 8.63 -20.54 -21.81
CA GLY A 101 7.80 -19.79 -20.86
C GLY A 101 7.82 -20.38 -19.46
N ALA A 102 7.74 -21.71 -19.33
CA ALA A 102 7.85 -22.42 -18.06
C ALA A 102 9.24 -22.23 -17.42
N GLY A 103 10.31 -22.27 -18.22
CA GLY A 103 11.66 -21.93 -17.76
C GLY A 103 11.77 -20.51 -17.20
N LEU A 104 11.14 -19.55 -17.89
CA LEU A 104 11.10 -18.14 -17.47
C LEU A 104 10.35 -17.97 -16.14
N VAL A 105 9.20 -18.62 -15.99
CA VAL A 105 8.43 -18.63 -14.72
C VAL A 105 9.24 -19.28 -13.60
N ALA A 106 9.96 -20.37 -13.87
CA ALA A 106 10.80 -21.05 -12.88
C ALA A 106 11.93 -20.14 -12.38
N VAL A 107 12.62 -19.44 -13.29
CA VAL A 107 13.64 -18.44 -12.95
C VAL A 107 13.03 -17.32 -12.09
N GLN A 108 11.88 -16.77 -12.50
CA GLN A 108 11.19 -15.74 -11.74
C GLN A 108 10.78 -16.21 -10.34
N ARG A 109 10.30 -17.45 -10.19
CA ARG A 109 9.91 -18.03 -8.90
C ARG A 109 11.09 -18.08 -7.91
N TYR A 110 12.32 -18.20 -8.39
CA TYR A 110 13.53 -18.16 -7.57
C TYR A 110 14.01 -16.74 -7.24
N LEU A 111 13.91 -15.80 -8.20
CA LEU A 111 14.34 -14.41 -8.00
C LEU A 111 13.37 -13.56 -7.16
N ILE A 112 12.05 -13.72 -7.37
CA ILE A 112 11.02 -12.89 -6.73
C ILE A 112 11.12 -12.91 -5.18
N PRO A 113 11.28 -14.05 -4.49
CA PRO A 113 11.41 -14.07 -3.03
C PRO A 113 12.60 -13.26 -2.52
N ARG A 114 13.73 -13.29 -3.24
CA ARG A 114 14.93 -12.51 -2.87
C ARG A 114 14.71 -11.01 -3.06
N ILE A 115 14.09 -10.62 -4.17
CA ILE A 115 13.70 -9.21 -4.43
C ILE A 115 12.75 -8.74 -3.32
N LYS A 116 11.76 -9.56 -2.95
CA LYS A 116 10.79 -9.25 -1.89
C LYS A 116 11.47 -9.05 -0.53
N SER A 117 12.44 -9.88 -0.17
CA SER A 117 13.21 -9.73 1.09
C SER A 117 13.97 -8.41 1.12
N ILE A 118 14.74 -8.12 0.07
CA ILE A 118 15.54 -6.88 -0.01
C ILE A 118 14.63 -5.64 -0.03
N SER A 119 13.49 -5.71 -0.74
CA SER A 119 12.50 -4.63 -0.76
C SER A 119 11.92 -4.33 0.63
N ARG A 120 11.72 -5.36 1.45
CA ARG A 120 11.32 -5.20 2.86
C ARG A 120 12.39 -4.48 3.67
N GLU A 121 13.66 -4.85 3.52
CA GLU A 121 14.79 -4.16 4.19
C GLU A 121 14.87 -2.68 3.78
N VAL A 122 14.76 -2.37 2.47
CA VAL A 122 14.73 -0.99 1.94
C VAL A 122 13.55 -0.20 2.52
N THR A 123 12.36 -0.81 2.60
CA THR A 123 11.17 -0.17 3.15
C THR A 123 11.35 0.16 4.63
N GLN A 124 11.89 -0.77 5.42
CA GLN A 124 12.15 -0.57 6.85
C GLN A 124 13.18 0.54 7.10
N ALA A 125 14.28 0.55 6.35
CA ALA A 125 15.28 1.62 6.43
C ALA A 125 14.69 2.99 6.04
N THR A 126 13.82 3.04 5.03
CA THR A 126 13.12 4.26 4.62
C THR A 126 12.17 4.78 5.71
N VAL A 127 11.46 3.89 6.41
CA VAL A 127 10.62 4.24 7.56
C VAL A 127 11.46 4.82 8.70
N ALA A 128 12.62 4.23 9.00
CA ALA A 128 13.53 4.74 10.04
C ALA A 128 14.02 6.17 9.73
N ILE A 129 14.44 6.43 8.48
CA ILE A 129 14.83 7.78 8.03
C ILE A 129 13.66 8.76 8.15
N THR A 130 12.47 8.36 7.67
CA THR A 130 11.28 9.22 7.68
C THR A 130 10.89 9.59 9.11
N LYS A 131 10.90 8.62 10.03
CA LYS A 131 10.65 8.83 11.46
C LYS A 131 11.62 9.87 12.03
N GLN A 132 12.92 9.71 11.78
CA GLN A 132 13.94 10.63 12.27
C GLN A 132 13.75 12.06 11.72
N ILE A 133 13.38 12.19 10.45
CA ILE A 133 13.07 13.49 9.83
C ILE A 133 11.84 14.12 10.47
N VAL A 134 10.75 13.37 10.65
CA VAL A 134 9.51 13.87 11.28
C VAL A 134 9.77 14.32 12.71
N GLU A 135 10.51 13.54 13.51
CA GLU A 135 10.89 13.92 14.88
C GLU A 135 11.71 15.22 14.91
N ASN A 136 12.68 15.36 14.01
CA ASN A 136 13.50 16.57 13.92
C ASN A 136 12.70 17.81 13.48
N ILE A 137 11.73 17.66 12.58
CA ILE A 137 10.86 18.74 12.11
C ILE A 137 9.83 19.13 13.17
N GLN A 138 9.19 18.17 13.83
CA GLN A 138 8.27 18.43 14.95
C GLN A 138 9.02 19.09 16.12
N GLY A 139 10.25 18.64 16.38
CA GLY A 139 11.16 19.19 17.36
C GLY A 139 12.00 20.37 16.87
N LEU A 140 11.66 21.03 15.76
CA LEU A 140 12.56 21.98 15.10
C LEU A 140 12.99 23.13 16.03
N ARG A 141 12.05 23.66 16.84
CA ARG A 141 12.36 24.68 17.85
C ARG A 141 13.39 24.16 18.87
N LEU A 142 13.25 22.91 19.31
CA LEU A 142 14.17 22.26 20.25
C LEU A 142 15.55 22.12 19.62
N VAL A 143 15.63 21.53 18.42
CA VAL A 143 16.89 21.33 17.69
C VAL A 143 17.65 22.64 17.50
N HIS A 144 16.95 23.74 17.17
CA HIS A 144 17.55 25.06 17.04
C HIS A 144 17.96 25.68 18.39
N SER A 145 17.11 25.61 19.41
CA SER A 145 17.39 26.18 20.73
C SER A 145 18.60 25.52 21.43
N PHE A 146 18.83 24.23 21.17
CA PHE A 146 19.96 23.48 21.72
C PHE A 146 21.18 23.42 20.78
N GLY A 147 21.14 24.07 19.60
CA GLY A 147 22.26 24.10 18.65
C GLY A 147 22.64 22.72 18.08
N LYS A 148 21.69 21.79 17.97
CA LYS A 148 21.93 20.37 17.62
C LYS A 148 21.75 20.05 16.12
N GLN A 149 21.72 21.05 15.25
CA GLN A 149 21.46 20.85 13.81
C GLN A 149 22.47 19.89 13.16
N ARG A 150 23.78 20.06 13.44
CA ARG A 150 24.82 19.17 12.88
C ARG A 150 24.66 17.72 13.31
N GLN A 151 24.26 17.48 14.56
CA GLN A 151 24.00 16.13 15.08
C GLN A 151 22.80 15.50 14.36
N SER A 152 21.71 16.26 14.22
CA SER A 152 20.49 15.83 13.51
C SER A 152 20.77 15.50 12.03
N ILE A 153 21.56 16.33 11.34
CA ILE A 153 22.02 16.07 9.96
C ILE A 153 22.88 14.81 9.90
N GLY A 154 23.80 14.62 10.86
CA GLY A 154 24.65 13.43 10.95
C GLY A 154 23.87 12.13 11.13
N GLN A 155 22.82 12.13 11.94
CA GLN A 155 21.93 10.96 12.13
C GLN A 155 21.23 10.55 10.83
N VAL A 156 20.68 11.52 10.09
CA VAL A 156 20.05 11.23 8.78
C VAL A 156 21.09 10.73 7.78
N HIS A 157 22.31 11.28 7.79
CA HIS A 157 23.41 10.79 6.95
C HIS A 157 23.77 9.32 7.25
N GLN A 158 23.87 8.93 8.52
CA GLN A 158 24.16 7.55 8.91
C GLN A 158 23.07 6.58 8.43
N LEU A 159 21.79 6.91 8.69
CA LEU A 159 20.67 6.08 8.24
C LEU A 159 20.60 5.98 6.71
N THR A 160 20.93 7.06 6.00
CA THR A 160 20.99 7.05 4.53
C THR A 160 22.16 6.22 4.01
N ALA A 161 23.31 6.23 4.71
CA ALA A 161 24.47 5.42 4.36
C ALA A 161 24.18 3.91 4.49
N GLU A 162 23.27 3.51 5.38
CA GLU A 162 22.76 2.14 5.48
C GLU A 162 21.71 1.81 4.39
N LEU A 163 20.88 2.77 4.01
CA LEU A 163 19.84 2.59 2.98
C LEU A 163 20.42 2.44 1.56
N VAL A 164 21.41 3.25 1.20
CA VAL A 164 22.00 3.26 -0.16
C VAL A 164 22.46 1.88 -0.65
N PRO A 165 23.27 1.09 0.10
CA PRO A 165 23.70 -0.23 -0.34
C PRO A 165 22.53 -1.21 -0.49
N LEU A 166 21.48 -1.08 0.33
CA LEU A 166 20.26 -1.89 0.20
C LEU A 166 19.51 -1.56 -1.10
N MET A 167 19.36 -0.27 -1.43
CA MET A 167 18.76 0.17 -2.69
C MET A 167 19.59 -0.30 -3.89
N GLN A 168 20.92 -0.19 -3.83
CA GLN A 168 21.81 -0.70 -4.89
C GLN A 168 21.67 -2.22 -5.07
N LYS A 169 21.59 -2.98 -3.97
CA LYS A 169 21.34 -4.42 -3.98
C LYS A 169 19.98 -4.72 -4.62
N GLN A 170 18.92 -3.99 -4.25
CA GLN A 170 17.58 -4.14 -4.82
C GLN A 170 17.57 -3.90 -6.33
N GLU A 171 18.20 -2.82 -6.80
CA GLU A 171 18.31 -2.49 -8.22
C GLU A 171 19.06 -3.59 -8.98
N ARG A 172 20.19 -4.09 -8.45
CA ARG A 172 20.93 -5.20 -9.08
C ARG A 172 20.04 -6.42 -9.28
N PHE A 173 19.31 -6.87 -8.25
CA PHE A 173 18.44 -8.04 -8.38
C PHE A 173 17.23 -7.79 -9.30
N THR A 174 16.66 -6.59 -9.27
CA THR A 174 15.50 -6.24 -10.10
C THR A 174 15.91 -6.18 -11.58
N LYS A 175 17.03 -5.52 -11.87
CA LYS A 175 17.55 -5.32 -13.24
C LYS A 175 18.14 -6.59 -13.85
N VAL A 176 18.58 -7.58 -13.08
CA VAL A 176 19.03 -8.89 -13.61
C VAL A 176 17.90 -9.65 -14.34
N THR A 177 16.63 -9.39 -14.01
CA THR A 177 15.48 -10.04 -14.63
C THR A 177 15.34 -9.69 -16.13
N GLU A 178 15.71 -8.47 -16.52
CA GLU A 178 15.59 -7.99 -17.90
C GLU A 178 16.56 -8.68 -18.88
N PRO A 179 17.90 -8.73 -18.65
CA PRO A 179 18.82 -9.46 -19.51
C PRO A 179 18.52 -10.97 -19.50
N LEU A 180 18.09 -11.57 -18.38
CA LEU A 180 17.65 -12.97 -18.36
C LEU A 180 16.48 -13.22 -19.32
N ASN A 181 15.49 -12.32 -19.35
CA ASN A 181 14.38 -12.41 -20.31
C ASN A 181 14.86 -12.24 -21.76
N GLN A 182 15.83 -11.35 -22.01
CA GLN A 182 16.42 -11.15 -23.34
C GLN A 182 17.20 -12.38 -23.79
N PHE A 183 18.06 -12.96 -22.95
CA PHE A 183 18.79 -14.19 -23.25
C PHE A 183 17.83 -15.32 -23.58
N LEU A 184 16.80 -15.54 -22.76
CA LEU A 184 15.77 -16.55 -23.04
C LEU A 184 15.09 -16.30 -24.39
N THR A 185 14.79 -15.04 -24.72
CA THR A 185 14.21 -14.69 -26.03
C THR A 185 15.16 -15.01 -27.16
N ILE A 186 16.46 -14.69 -27.04
CA ILE A 186 17.48 -15.00 -28.04
C ILE A 186 17.65 -16.51 -28.22
N PHE A 187 17.74 -17.28 -27.13
CA PHE A 187 17.80 -18.75 -27.18
C PHE A 187 16.55 -19.34 -27.81
N THR A 188 15.38 -18.76 -27.54
CA THR A 188 14.13 -19.18 -28.16
C THR A 188 14.16 -18.93 -29.67
N VAL A 189 14.56 -17.73 -30.09
CA VAL A 189 14.70 -17.40 -31.51
C VAL A 189 15.73 -18.31 -32.18
N GLY A 190 16.88 -18.56 -31.55
CA GLY A 190 17.90 -19.48 -32.05
C GLY A 190 17.39 -20.92 -32.18
N GLY A 191 16.69 -21.44 -31.17
CA GLY A 191 16.07 -22.75 -31.21
C GLY A 191 15.00 -22.88 -32.29
N LEU A 192 14.20 -21.83 -32.49
CA LEU A 192 13.22 -21.75 -33.57
C LEU A 192 13.87 -21.71 -34.96
N LEU A 193 14.98 -21.00 -35.12
CA LEU A 193 15.73 -20.97 -36.38
C LEU A 193 16.25 -22.38 -36.74
N ILE A 194 16.80 -23.10 -35.76
CA ILE A 194 17.29 -24.47 -35.95
C ILE A 194 16.13 -25.42 -36.30
N LEU A 195 15.03 -25.37 -35.55
CA LEU A 195 13.85 -26.21 -35.80
C LEU A 195 13.18 -25.86 -37.14
N GLY A 196 13.09 -24.57 -37.48
CA GLY A 196 12.59 -24.10 -38.76
C GLY A 196 13.43 -24.61 -39.92
N PHE A 197 14.76 -24.61 -39.78
CA PHE A 197 15.67 -25.16 -40.78
C PHE A 197 15.50 -26.69 -40.96
N ILE A 198 15.24 -27.42 -39.88
CA ILE A 198 15.01 -28.88 -39.93
C ILE A 198 13.65 -29.23 -40.55
N VAL A 199 12.58 -28.51 -40.18
CA VAL A 199 11.21 -28.81 -40.60
C VAL A 199 10.87 -28.27 -42.00
N LEU A 200 11.39 -27.11 -42.39
CA LEU A 200 11.08 -26.43 -43.65
C LEU A 200 12.18 -26.60 -44.72
N ARG A 201 13.03 -27.63 -44.57
CA ARG A 201 14.17 -27.90 -45.46
C ARG A 201 13.82 -27.96 -46.95
N ASN A 202 12.58 -28.32 -47.29
CA ASN A 202 12.09 -28.47 -48.67
C ASN A 202 11.44 -27.21 -49.26
N GLU A 203 11.11 -26.17 -48.48
CA GLU A 203 10.47 -24.94 -48.97
C GLU A 203 11.15 -23.67 -48.42
N GLN A 204 12.36 -23.40 -48.93
CA GLN A 204 13.23 -22.29 -48.48
C GLN A 204 12.58 -20.89 -48.63
N ALA A 205 11.63 -20.72 -49.56
CA ALA A 205 10.93 -19.45 -49.78
C ALA A 205 9.96 -19.07 -48.64
N LEU A 206 9.47 -20.05 -47.87
CA LEU A 206 8.50 -19.84 -46.79
C LEU A 206 9.14 -19.74 -45.40
N LEU A 207 10.43 -20.04 -45.30
CA LEU A 207 11.20 -20.04 -44.06
C LEU A 207 11.25 -18.66 -43.39
N ILE A 208 11.63 -17.62 -44.14
CA ILE A 208 11.79 -16.27 -43.58
C ILE A 208 10.44 -15.67 -43.13
N PRO A 209 9.36 -15.69 -43.95
CA PRO A 209 8.05 -15.18 -43.52
C PRO A 209 7.45 -15.95 -42.33
N ALA A 210 7.61 -17.28 -42.29
CA ALA A 210 7.09 -18.11 -41.19
C ALA A 210 7.82 -17.80 -39.87
N LEU A 211 9.15 -17.65 -39.91
CA LEU A 211 9.96 -17.29 -38.76
C LEU A 211 9.59 -15.91 -38.22
N PHE A 212 9.44 -14.90 -39.09
CA PHE A 212 9.01 -13.56 -38.66
C PHE A 212 7.61 -13.57 -38.04
N THR A 213 6.68 -14.34 -38.61
CA THR A 213 5.31 -14.49 -38.11
C THR A 213 5.26 -15.14 -36.74
N PHE A 214 6.28 -15.92 -36.36
CA PHE A 214 6.37 -16.56 -35.04
C PHE A 214 7.19 -15.75 -34.02
N ILE A 215 8.33 -15.20 -34.43
CA ILE A 215 9.24 -14.44 -33.55
C ILE A 215 8.54 -13.20 -32.97
N MET A 216 7.70 -12.53 -33.76
CA MET A 216 7.05 -11.29 -33.31
C MET A 216 6.00 -11.52 -32.21
N PRO A 217 5.03 -12.46 -32.33
CA PRO A 217 4.15 -12.83 -31.22
C PRO A 217 4.90 -13.37 -30.00
N LEU A 218 5.94 -14.17 -30.22
CA LEU A 218 6.72 -14.75 -29.13
C LEU A 218 7.47 -13.70 -28.31
N ASN A 219 8.17 -12.75 -28.95
CA ASN A 219 8.85 -11.66 -28.24
C ASN A 219 7.85 -10.83 -27.42
N ARG A 220 6.67 -10.55 -28.00
CA ARG A 220 5.59 -9.88 -27.28
C ARG A 220 5.07 -10.70 -26.10
N LEU A 221 4.96 -12.01 -26.23
CA LEU A 221 4.58 -12.91 -25.14
C LEU A 221 5.63 -12.88 -24.02
N SER A 222 6.92 -13.00 -24.33
CA SER A 222 8.01 -12.92 -23.36
C SER A 222 8.02 -11.60 -22.59
N SER A 223 7.84 -10.47 -23.28
CA SER A 223 7.69 -9.16 -22.64
C SER A 223 6.49 -9.12 -21.69
N LYS A 224 5.35 -9.72 -22.07
CA LYS A 224 4.15 -9.77 -21.23
C LYS A 224 4.33 -10.66 -20.00
N LEU A 225 5.02 -11.78 -20.12
CA LEU A 225 5.40 -12.63 -19.00
C LEU A 225 6.37 -11.93 -18.04
N GLY A 226 7.33 -11.15 -18.57
CA GLY A 226 8.22 -10.32 -17.76
C GLY A 226 7.47 -9.27 -16.94
N ASN A 227 6.45 -8.63 -17.53
CA ASN A 227 5.63 -7.64 -16.83
C ASN A 227 4.83 -8.25 -15.67
N LEU A 228 4.43 -9.53 -15.74
CA LEU A 228 3.72 -10.18 -14.63
C LEU A 228 4.56 -10.23 -13.35
N ALA A 229 5.85 -10.52 -13.44
CA ALA A 229 6.75 -10.46 -12.27
C ALA A 229 6.83 -9.05 -11.68
N GLY A 230 6.88 -8.01 -12.54
CA GLY A 230 6.85 -6.62 -12.11
C GLY A 230 5.56 -6.25 -11.36
N ILE A 231 4.42 -6.72 -11.87
CA ILE A 231 3.10 -6.54 -11.24
C ILE A 231 3.07 -7.21 -9.87
N LEU A 232 3.48 -8.48 -9.78
CA LEU A 232 3.51 -9.23 -8.51
C LEU A 232 4.43 -8.58 -7.47
N ASN A 233 5.60 -8.08 -7.89
CA ASN A 233 6.51 -7.35 -7.00
C ASN A 233 5.87 -6.04 -6.49
N THR A 234 5.16 -5.32 -7.36
CA THR A 234 4.51 -4.06 -6.99
C THR A 234 3.34 -4.30 -6.03
N LEU A 235 2.52 -5.33 -6.28
CA LEU A 235 1.47 -5.78 -5.35
C LEU A 235 2.07 -6.23 -4.01
N ALA A 236 3.14 -7.02 -4.04
CA ALA A 236 3.84 -7.45 -2.82
C ALA A 236 4.40 -6.25 -2.02
N ASN A 237 4.94 -5.23 -2.69
CA ASN A 237 5.40 -3.99 -2.05
C ASN A 237 4.23 -3.14 -1.53
N ASN A 238 3.05 -3.25 -2.13
CA ASN A 238 1.85 -2.54 -1.71
C ASN A 238 1.14 -3.21 -0.51
N SER A 239 1.43 -4.48 -0.24
CA SER A 239 0.81 -5.24 0.87
C SER A 239 0.88 -4.51 2.21
N GLY A 240 2.04 -3.94 2.59
CA GLY A 240 2.16 -3.18 3.84
C GLY A 240 1.28 -1.91 3.89
N ARG A 241 1.01 -1.28 2.74
CA ARG A 241 0.07 -0.16 2.67
C ARG A 241 -1.38 -0.62 2.83
N MET A 242 -1.70 -1.79 2.28
CA MET A 242 -3.00 -2.43 2.44
C MET A 242 -3.23 -2.90 3.88
N ASP A 243 -2.22 -3.44 4.55
CA ASP A 243 -2.29 -3.84 5.96
C ASP A 243 -2.63 -2.63 6.85
N ARG A 244 -1.95 -1.49 6.64
CA ARG A 244 -2.21 -0.24 7.37
C ARG A 244 -3.58 0.37 7.02
N LEU A 245 -4.06 0.20 5.78
CA LEU A 245 -5.43 0.58 5.43
C LEU A 245 -6.46 -0.31 6.13
N ASN A 246 -6.23 -1.61 6.18
CA ASN A 246 -7.08 -2.54 6.91
C ASN A 246 -7.05 -2.25 8.40
N GLU A 247 -5.90 -1.90 8.98
CA GLU A 247 -5.79 -1.50 10.39
C GLU A 247 -6.79 -0.42 10.76
N ILE A 248 -7.04 0.60 9.93
CA ILE A 248 -8.01 1.66 10.21
C ILE A 248 -9.47 1.29 9.83
N LEU A 249 -9.67 0.40 8.85
CA LEU A 249 -11.01 -0.02 8.42
C LEU A 249 -11.59 -1.18 9.25
N THR A 250 -10.75 -2.06 9.78
CA THR A 250 -11.16 -3.23 10.57
C THR A 250 -11.79 -2.78 11.88
N PRO A 251 -12.96 -3.32 12.27
CA PRO A 251 -13.65 -2.89 13.48
C PRO A 251 -13.15 -3.51 14.78
N GLU A 252 -12.27 -4.50 14.69
CA GLU A 252 -11.66 -5.19 15.84
C GLU A 252 -10.89 -4.19 16.72
N ASP A 253 -11.02 -4.35 18.04
CA ASP A 253 -10.35 -3.56 19.09
C ASP A 253 -10.63 -2.04 19.16
N LYS A 254 -11.60 -1.54 18.38
CA LYS A 254 -11.99 -0.13 18.34
C LYS A 254 -13.28 0.16 19.06
N GLU A 255 -13.26 1.27 19.79
CA GLU A 255 -14.45 1.83 20.40
C GLU A 255 -15.08 2.85 19.46
N TRP A 256 -16.38 2.71 19.25
CA TRP A 256 -17.16 3.56 18.36
C TRP A 256 -17.90 4.62 19.16
N ALA A 257 -17.95 5.83 18.63
CA ALA A 257 -18.76 6.89 19.19
C ALA A 257 -20.24 6.46 19.19
N LYS A 258 -20.90 6.65 20.33
CA LYS A 258 -22.33 6.41 20.46
C LYS A 258 -23.06 7.62 19.89
N PHE A 259 -23.49 7.51 18.64
CA PHE A 259 -24.36 8.51 18.04
C PHE A 259 -25.80 8.25 18.49
N GLY A 260 -26.36 9.18 19.26
CA GLY A 260 -27.76 9.18 19.62
C GLY A 260 -28.06 8.64 21.02
N GLY A 261 -28.79 9.47 21.77
CA GLY A 261 -29.73 9.08 22.80
C GLY A 261 -31.01 9.85 22.49
N TYR A 262 -32.12 9.15 22.29
CA TYR A 262 -33.37 9.69 21.73
C TYR A 262 -34.11 10.68 22.63
N GLN A 263 -33.57 10.98 23.82
CA GLN A 263 -34.19 11.92 24.73
C GLN A 263 -33.58 13.30 24.54
N VAL A 264 -34.41 14.21 24.03
CA VAL A 264 -34.11 15.64 24.04
C VAL A 264 -33.86 16.05 25.49
N PHE A 265 -32.66 16.54 25.77
CA PHE A 265 -32.31 17.04 27.09
C PHE A 265 -33.14 18.31 27.38
N ALA A 266 -34.18 18.18 28.20
CA ALA A 266 -35.10 19.27 28.56
C ALA A 266 -34.50 20.28 29.57
N GLY A 267 -33.20 20.19 29.84
CA GLY A 267 -32.48 21.03 30.80
C GLY A 267 -32.25 20.35 32.15
N LEU A 268 -31.24 20.86 32.88
CA LEU A 268 -30.88 20.38 34.21
C LEU A 268 -31.99 20.75 35.22
N LYS A 269 -32.53 19.76 35.94
CA LYS A 269 -33.60 19.98 36.93
C LYS A 269 -33.08 20.18 38.36
N ASP A 270 -32.12 19.36 38.78
CA ASP A 270 -31.66 19.31 40.17
C ASP A 270 -30.14 19.48 40.31
N LYS A 271 -29.36 18.47 39.93
CA LYS A 271 -27.90 18.46 40.09
C LYS A 271 -27.21 17.54 39.08
N ILE A 272 -25.91 17.71 38.92
CA ILE A 272 -25.03 16.72 38.28
C ILE A 272 -24.31 15.98 39.40
N GLN A 273 -24.29 14.64 39.37
CA GLN A 273 -23.72 13.83 40.45
C GLN A 273 -22.73 12.80 39.89
N PHE A 274 -21.56 12.72 40.52
CA PHE A 274 -20.56 11.69 40.34
C PHE A 274 -20.70 10.71 41.51
N GLU A 275 -20.92 9.43 41.20
CA GLU A 275 -21.04 8.35 42.20
C GLU A 275 -20.01 7.27 41.88
N GLN A 276 -19.03 7.11 42.77
CA GLN A 276 -17.96 6.11 42.70
C GLN A 276 -17.26 6.05 41.33
N VAL A 277 -17.02 7.23 40.74
CA VAL A 277 -16.49 7.33 39.38
C VAL A 277 -14.99 7.07 39.38
N THR A 278 -14.59 6.05 38.61
CA THR A 278 -13.19 5.72 38.34
C THR A 278 -12.94 5.83 36.84
N LEU A 279 -11.96 6.66 36.45
CA LEU A 279 -11.54 6.82 35.06
C LEU A 279 -10.09 6.39 34.89
N ARG A 280 -9.85 5.55 33.89
CA ARG A 280 -8.51 5.15 33.46
C ARG A 280 -8.40 5.35 31.96
N TYR A 281 -7.48 6.23 31.55
CA TYR A 281 -7.15 6.41 30.13
C TYR A 281 -6.54 5.13 29.55
N ARG A 282 -6.84 4.84 28.29
CA ARG A 282 -6.30 3.68 27.57
C ARG A 282 -4.77 3.74 27.55
N GLY A 283 -4.11 2.66 27.94
CA GLY A 283 -2.64 2.57 28.04
C GLY A 283 -2.04 3.10 29.35
N SER A 284 -2.83 3.68 30.26
CA SER A 284 -2.36 4.05 31.60
C SER A 284 -2.42 2.88 32.57
N GLN A 285 -1.36 2.69 33.37
CA GLN A 285 -1.32 1.70 34.46
C GLN A 285 -2.18 2.12 35.65
N ALA A 286 -2.19 3.42 35.97
CA ALA A 286 -2.94 3.98 37.09
C ALA A 286 -4.22 4.72 36.61
N PRO A 287 -5.32 4.68 37.38
CA PRO A 287 -6.50 5.48 37.09
C PRO A 287 -6.21 6.97 37.32
N ALA A 288 -6.73 7.82 36.44
CA ALA A 288 -6.66 9.28 36.56
C ALA A 288 -7.65 9.83 37.60
N LEU A 289 -8.78 9.14 37.79
CA LEU A 289 -9.76 9.39 38.84
C LEU A 289 -10.07 8.05 39.51
N LYS A 290 -10.15 8.02 40.83
CA LYS A 290 -10.44 6.81 41.60
C LYS A 290 -11.53 7.10 42.63
N ASP A 291 -12.65 6.38 42.52
CA ASP A 291 -13.77 6.38 43.46
C ASP A 291 -14.28 7.80 43.81
N ILE A 292 -14.39 8.66 42.80
CA ILE A 292 -14.78 10.06 42.97
C ILE A 292 -16.28 10.17 43.23
N ASN A 293 -16.65 10.89 44.30
CA ASN A 293 -18.02 11.14 44.73
C ASN A 293 -18.22 12.63 45.01
N PHE A 294 -19.03 13.33 44.20
CA PHE A 294 -19.44 14.72 44.48
C PHE A 294 -20.70 15.10 43.69
N ALA A 295 -21.32 16.22 44.08
CA ALA A 295 -22.50 16.75 43.41
C ALA A 295 -22.33 18.25 43.08
N MET A 296 -22.89 18.67 41.95
CA MET A 296 -22.96 20.05 41.47
C MET A 296 -24.43 20.47 41.36
N PRO A 297 -24.97 21.20 42.34
CA PRO A 297 -26.36 21.67 42.32
C PRO A 297 -26.63 22.68 41.21
N LYS A 298 -27.85 22.64 40.66
CA LYS A 298 -28.32 23.60 39.66
C LYS A 298 -28.24 25.04 40.19
N GLY A 299 -27.78 25.95 39.34
CA GLY A 299 -27.72 27.38 39.65
C GLY A 299 -26.54 27.77 40.53
N THR A 300 -25.63 26.84 40.84
CA THR A 300 -24.42 27.11 41.62
C THR A 300 -23.17 27.05 40.77
N VAL A 301 -22.09 27.67 41.25
CA VAL A 301 -20.76 27.57 40.65
C VAL A 301 -19.92 26.64 41.53
N THR A 302 -19.50 25.50 40.98
CA THR A 302 -18.59 24.58 41.66
C THR A 302 -17.16 24.82 41.21
N ALA A 303 -16.26 25.10 42.15
CA ALA A 303 -14.84 25.28 41.88
C ALA A 303 -14.04 24.00 42.19
N LEU A 304 -13.33 23.47 41.18
CA LEU A 304 -12.42 22.34 41.33
C LEU A 304 -10.99 22.85 41.59
N VAL A 305 -10.48 22.61 42.80
CA VAL A 305 -9.13 23.03 43.22
C VAL A 305 -8.20 21.84 43.47
N GLY A 306 -6.91 22.01 43.20
CA GLY A 306 -5.89 20.97 43.45
C GLY A 306 -4.63 21.16 42.60
N GLY A 307 -3.57 20.40 42.89
CA GLY A 307 -2.29 20.44 42.17
C GLY A 307 -2.37 20.03 40.69
N SER A 308 -1.31 20.28 39.92
CA SER A 308 -1.20 19.79 38.54
C SER A 308 -1.31 18.25 38.51
N GLY A 309 -2.06 17.70 37.56
CA GLY A 309 -2.27 16.24 37.47
C GLY A 309 -3.32 15.65 38.43
N ALA A 310 -3.98 16.44 39.28
CA ALA A 310 -5.02 15.94 40.21
C ALA A 310 -6.35 15.49 39.55
N GLY A 311 -6.40 15.35 38.21
CA GLY A 311 -7.60 14.88 37.50
C GLY A 311 -8.69 15.92 37.22
N LYS A 312 -8.46 17.22 37.48
CA LYS A 312 -9.45 18.30 37.24
C LYS A 312 -9.96 18.34 35.80
N SER A 313 -9.05 18.27 34.82
CA SER A 313 -9.43 18.24 33.39
C SER A 313 -10.17 16.95 33.04
N SER A 314 -9.79 15.83 33.65
CA SER A 314 -10.46 14.54 33.46
C SER A 314 -11.92 14.55 33.90
N ILE A 315 -12.24 15.28 34.98
CA ILE A 315 -13.63 15.50 35.42
C ILE A 315 -14.41 16.31 34.36
N ALA A 316 -13.78 17.34 33.79
CA ALA A 316 -14.40 18.14 32.73
C ALA A 316 -14.62 17.31 31.45
N ASP A 317 -13.68 16.42 31.10
CA ASP A 317 -13.83 15.52 29.95
C ASP A 317 -15.00 14.53 30.15
N LEU A 318 -15.16 13.99 31.35
CA LEU A 318 -16.30 13.12 31.70
C LEU A 318 -17.64 13.86 31.64
N LEU A 319 -17.68 15.11 32.11
CA LEU A 319 -18.89 15.94 32.06
C LEU A 319 -19.40 16.16 30.64
N THR A 320 -18.48 16.21 29.68
CA THR A 320 -18.80 16.40 28.25
C THR A 320 -19.05 15.08 27.51
N GLY A 321 -18.88 13.93 28.19
CA GLY A 321 -19.08 12.60 27.62
C GLY A 321 -17.98 12.16 26.65
N LEU A 322 -16.77 12.70 26.77
CA LEU A 322 -15.63 12.35 25.90
C LEU A 322 -15.02 10.97 26.23
N TYR A 323 -15.19 10.47 27.46
CA TYR A 323 -14.68 9.18 27.95
C TYR A 323 -15.77 8.41 28.69
#